data_AF-A0A376TX65-F1
#
_entry.id   AF-A0A376TX65-F1
#
_cell.length_a   1.000
_cell.length_b   1.000
_cell.length_c   1.000
_cell.angle_alpha   90.00
_cell.angle_beta   90.00
_cell.angle_gamma   90.00
#
_symmetry.space_group_name_H-M   'P 1'
#
loop_
_entity.id
_entity.type
_entity.pdbx_description
1 polymer ?
#
loop_
_entity_poly.entity_id
_entity_poly.type
_entity_poly.pdbx_seq_one_letter_code
_entity_poly.pdbx_strand_id
1 'polypeptide(L)' 'MILLIDNYDSFTWNLYQYFCELGADVLLSATMR' A
#
# COMPACT_ATOMS: atom_id res chain seq x y z
N MET A 1 -6.16 -10.21 -2.02
CA MET A 1 -6.18 -8.96 -2.78
C MET A 1 -6.58 -7.82 -1.86
N ILE A 2 -5.62 -6.95 -1.51
CA ILE A 2 -5.76 -5.76 -0.65
C ILE A 2 -5.63 -4.53 -1.55
N LEU A 3 -6.55 -3.57 -1.45
CA LEU A 3 -6.42 -2.25 -2.09
C LEU A 3 -5.85 -1.26 -1.07
N LEU A 4 -4.66 -0.73 -1.36
CA LEU A 4 -4.00 0.30 -0.56
C LEU A 4 -4.06 1.63 -1.31
N ILE A 5 -4.76 2.61 -0.71
CA ILE A 5 -4.88 3.96 -1.27
C ILE A 5 -3.76 4.81 -0.70
N ASP A 6 -2.87 5.25 -1.57
CA ASP A 6 -1.80 6.15 -1.20
C ASP A 6 -2.28 7.60 -1.21
N ASN A 7 -2.09 8.27 -0.07
CA ASN A 7 -2.34 9.69 0.14
C ASN A 7 -1.04 10.51 0.22
N TYR A 8 0.08 9.96 -0.28
CA TYR A 8 1.43 10.54 -0.23
C TYR A 8 2.03 10.66 1.18
N ASP A 9 1.55 9.88 2.13
CA ASP A 9 2.20 9.75 3.42
C ASP A 9 3.22 8.61 3.44
N SER A 10 4.30 8.79 4.20
CA SER A 10 5.36 7.79 4.35
C SER A 10 4.86 6.47 4.97
N PHE A 11 3.74 6.49 5.70
CA PHE A 11 3.15 5.30 6.30
C PHE A 11 2.62 4.29 5.27
N THR A 12 2.16 4.76 4.09
CA THR A 12 1.64 3.88 3.04
C THR A 12 2.67 2.83 2.63
N TRP A 13 3.95 3.23 2.55
CA TRP A 13 5.03 2.31 2.19
C TRP A 13 5.28 1.23 3.26
N ASN A 14 5.18 1.60 4.54
CA ASN A 14 5.34 0.64 5.64
C ASN A 14 4.25 -0.44 5.60
N LEU A 15 3.00 -0.05 5.33
CA LEU A 15 1.90 -1.00 5.18
C LEU A 15 2.08 -1.90 3.95
N TYR A 16 2.46 -1.32 2.81
CA TYR A 16 2.74 -2.08 1.60
C TYR A 16 3.79 -3.17 1.86
N GLN A 17 4.93 -2.82 2.46
CA GLN A 17 6.00 -3.76 2.79
C GLN A 17 5.52 -4.85 3.76
N TYR A 18 4.84 -4.47 4.85
CA TYR A 18 4.31 -5.44 5.83
C TYR A 18 3.38 -6.47 5.17
N PHE A 19 2.47 -6.02 4.30
CA PHE A 19 1.56 -6.94 3.61
C PHE A 19 2.28 -7.81 2.57
N CYS A 20 3.30 -7.29 1.87
CA CYS A 20 4.14 -8.08 0.99
C CYS A 20 4.93 -9.17 1.75
N GLU A 21 5.48 -8.85 2.94
CA GLU A 21 6.18 -9.82 3.80
C GLU A 21 5.24 -10.94 4.30
N LEU A 22 3.95 -10.62 4.49
CA LEU A 22 2.91 -11.60 4.81
C LEU A 22 2.41 -12.42 3.61
N GLY A 23 2.96 -12.18 2.41
CA GLY A 23 2.55 -12.86 1.17
C GLY A 23 1.18 -12.41 0.64
N ALA A 24 0.69 -11.25 1.07
CA ALA A 24 -0.55 -10.70 0.55
C ALA A 24 -0.36 -10.11 -0.84
N ASP A 25 -1.35 -10.32 -1.70
CA ASP A 25 -1.47 -9.65 -2.99
C ASP A 25 -2.03 -8.23 -2.78
N VAL A 26 -1.19 -7.21 -3.00
CA VAL A 26 -1.48 -5.80 -2.71
C VAL A 26 -1.50 -4.98 -3.99
N LEU A 27 -2.63 -4.31 -4.24
CA LEU A 27 -2.77 -3.29 -5.28
C LEU A 27 -2.60 -1.90 -4.65
N LEU A 28 -1.55 -1.20 -5.07
CA LEU A 28 -1.30 0.18 -4.67
C LEU A 28 -1.92 1.14 -5.68
N SER A 29 -2.77 2.06 -5.20
CA SER A 29 -3.35 3.13 -6.02
C SER A 29 -3.06 4.48 -5.39
N ALA A 30 -2.30 5.32 -6.08
CA ALA A 30 -2.05 6.69 -5.66
C ALA A 30 -3.08 7.63 -6.26
N THR A 31 -3.74 8.43 -5.42
CA THR A 31 -4.63 9.48 -5.91
C THR A 31 -3.82 10.76 -6.04
N MET A 32 -3.50 11.18 -7.26
CA MET A 32 -2.99 12.54 -7.47
C MET A 32 -4.07 13.52 -7.00
N ARG A 33 -3.72 14.42 -6.07
CA ARG A 33 -4.45 15.67 -5.92
C ARG A 33 -4.09 16.61 -7.06
#